data_AF-A0A1H6QZ82-F1
#
_entry.id   AF-A0A1H6QZ82-F1
#
_cell.length_a   1.000
_cell.length_b   1.000
_cell.length_c   1.000
_cell.angle_alpha   90.00
_cell.angle_beta   90.00
_cell.angle_gamma   90.00
#
_symmetry.space_group_name_H-M   'P 1'
#
loop_
_entity.id
_entity.type
_entity.pdbx_description
1 polymer ?
#
loop_
_entity_poly.entity_id
_entity_poly.type
_entity_poly.pdbx_seq_one_letter_code
_entity_poly.pdbx_strand_id
1 'polypeptide(L)'
;MSTENKKLAFTANAQGYIKTISSWGLFLAVLGFIGALFSLFSVFVSFKMGIIKGVLSIVLLGIQFMSALGLFTFSSKVKHALEGRDNSSIDVAFKGMMTYFLFILISMCVSFISAFF
;
A
#
# COMPACT_ATOMS: atom_id res chain seq x y z
N MET A 1 27.91 14.68 18.38
CA MET A 1 26.48 14.88 18.70
C MET A 1 25.85 13.48 18.76
N SER A 2 25.88 12.86 19.94
CA SER A 2 25.35 11.50 20.11
C SER A 2 23.83 11.53 19.96
N THR A 3 23.30 10.69 19.08
CA THR A 3 21.89 10.33 19.05
C THR A 3 21.61 9.49 20.29
N GLU A 4 21.60 10.14 21.45
CA GLU A 4 21.11 9.57 22.69
C GLU A 4 19.66 9.15 22.45
N ASN A 5 19.38 7.88 22.70
CA ASN A 5 18.12 7.18 22.55
C ASN A 5 16.87 8.04 22.81
N LYS A 6 16.42 8.82 21.83
CA LYS A 6 15.04 9.26 21.72
C LYS A 6 14.23 8.03 21.32
N LYS A 7 14.07 7.08 22.24
CA LYS A 7 13.06 6.02 22.12
C LYS A 7 11.75 6.77 21.95
N LEU A 8 11.21 6.76 20.73
CA LEU A 8 9.87 7.25 20.47
C LEU A 8 8.97 6.47 21.42
N ALA A 9 8.47 7.15 22.46
CA ALA A 9 7.62 6.51 23.44
C ALA A 9 6.37 6.06 22.71
N PHE A 10 6.20 4.74 22.60
CA PHE A 10 4.99 4.12 22.07
C PHE A 10 3.87 4.27 23.11
N THR A 11 3.44 5.51 23.32
CA THR A 11 2.41 5.87 24.29
C THR A 11 1.10 5.20 23.95
N ALA A 12 0.22 5.02 24.93
CA ALA A 12 -1.13 4.48 24.71
C ALA A 12 -1.89 5.24 23.61
N ASN A 13 -1.69 6.56 23.53
CA ASN A 13 -2.28 7.41 22.49
C ASN A 13 -1.71 7.09 21.10
N ALA A 14 -0.38 6.95 20.97
CA ALA A 14 0.25 6.59 19.71
C ALA A 14 -0.21 5.21 19.21
N GLN A 15 -0.34 4.24 20.11
CA GLN A 15 -0.91 2.92 19.80
C GLN A 15 -2.36 3.04 19.30
N GLY A 16 -3.18 3.89 19.95
CA GLY A 16 -4.55 4.17 19.52
C GLY A 16 -4.64 4.75 18.11
N TYR A 17 -3.77 5.70 17.77
CA TYR A 17 -3.71 6.25 16.41
C TYR A 17 -3.30 5.21 15.38
N ILE A 18 -2.25 4.43 15.67
CA ILE A 18 -1.77 3.39 14.76
C ILE A 18 -2.83 2.30 14.55
N LYS A 19 -3.57 1.94 15.61
CA LYS A 19 -4.73 1.02 15.50
C LYS A 19 -5.85 1.58 14.62
N THR A 20 -6.12 2.87 14.73
CA THR A 20 -7.16 3.53 13.94
C THR A 20 -6.74 3.55 12.47
N ILE A 21 -5.52 4.00 12.18
CA ILE A 21 -4.98 4.06 10.82
C ILE A 21 -4.85 2.67 10.22
N SER A 22 -4.50 1.63 10.99
CA SER A 22 -4.46 0.24 10.48
C SER A 22 -5.84 -0.31 10.14
N SER A 23 -6.88 0.09 10.87
CA SER A 23 -8.25 -0.31 10.54
C SER A 23 -8.71 0.32 9.22
N TRP A 24 -8.43 1.61 9.02
CA TRP A 24 -8.65 2.29 7.74
C TRP A 24 -7.78 1.71 6.62
N GLY A 25 -6.52 1.39 6.91
CA GLY A 25 -5.61 0.76 5.97
C GLY A 25 -6.16 -0.59 5.48
N LEU A 26 -6.74 -1.40 6.36
CA LEU A 26 -7.32 -2.68 5.97
C LEU A 26 -8.52 -2.49 5.04
N PHE A 27 -9.41 -1.55 5.38
CA PHE A 27 -10.55 -1.19 4.55
C PHE A 27 -10.11 -0.74 3.15
N LEU A 28 -9.15 0.17 3.07
CA LEU A 28 -8.59 0.67 1.82
C LEU A 28 -7.86 -0.42 1.02
N ALA A 29 -7.19 -1.36 1.69
CA ALA A 29 -6.53 -2.49 1.03
C ALA A 29 -7.56 -3.40 0.35
N VAL A 30 -8.67 -3.71 1.03
CA VAL A 30 -9.78 -4.48 0.46
C VAL A 30 -10.37 -3.76 -0.76
N LEU A 31 -10.63 -2.45 -0.66
CA LEU A 31 -11.08 -1.65 -1.81
C LEU A 31 -10.06 -1.67 -2.96
N GLY A 32 -8.77 -1.59 -2.65
CA GLY A 32 -7.70 -1.67 -3.64
C GLY A 32 -7.66 -3.01 -4.39
N PHE A 33 -7.83 -4.13 -3.68
CA PHE A 33 -7.91 -5.45 -4.31
C PHE A 33 -9.17 -5.61 -5.18
N ILE A 34 -10.32 -5.14 -4.71
CA ILE A 34 -11.56 -5.13 -5.49
C ILE A 34 -11.38 -4.28 -6.76
N GLY A 35 -10.80 -3.09 -6.62
CA GLY A 35 -10.47 -2.22 -7.75
C GLY A 35 -9.54 -2.90 -8.75
N ALA A 36 -8.49 -3.59 -8.28
CA ALA A 36 -7.58 -4.33 -9.14
C ALA A 36 -8.29 -5.46 -9.92
N LEU A 37 -9.25 -6.15 -9.30
CA LEU A 37 -10.06 -7.15 -9.99
C LEU A 37 -10.91 -6.54 -11.10
N PHE A 38 -11.58 -5.40 -10.84
CA PHE A 38 -12.35 -4.70 -11.88
C PHE A 38 -11.44 -4.18 -13.01
N SER A 39 -10.22 -3.76 -12.68
CA SER A 39 -9.22 -3.32 -13.66
C SER A 39 -8.72 -4.44 -14.59
N LEU A 40 -8.95 -5.72 -14.28
CA LEU A 40 -8.63 -6.79 -15.24
C LEU A 40 -9.45 -6.64 -16.53
N PHE A 41 -10.70 -6.18 -16.42
CA PHE A 41 -11.53 -5.92 -17.61
C PHE A 41 -10.98 -4.76 -18.44
N SER A 42 -10.49 -3.69 -17.80
CA SER A 42 -9.93 -2.56 -18.52
C SER A 42 -8.65 -2.94 -19.27
N VAL A 43 -7.84 -3.85 -18.74
CA VAL A 43 -6.66 -4.40 -19.45
C VAL A 43 -7.06 -5.02 -20.80
N PHE A 44 -8.11 -5.85 -20.83
CA PHE A 44 -8.58 -6.46 -22.09
C PHE A 44 -8.99 -5.40 -23.12
N VAL A 45 -9.69 -4.36 -22.68
CA VAL A 45 -10.08 -3.22 -23.54
C VAL A 45 -8.85 -2.47 -24.03
N SER A 46 -7.85 -2.23 -23.17
CA SER A 46 -6.61 -1.55 -23.54
C SER A 46 -5.81 -2.31 -24.60
N PHE A 47 -5.76 -3.64 -24.54
CA PHE A 47 -5.11 -4.45 -25.59
C PHE A 47 -5.81 -4.35 -26.95
N LYS A 48 -7.14 -4.17 -26.97
CA LYS A 48 -7.90 -3.93 -28.22
C LYS A 48 -7.59 -2.57 -28.83
N MET A 49 -7.26 -1.57 -28.01
CA MET A 49 -6.86 -0.25 -28.50
C MET A 49 -5.39 -0.19 -28.95
N GLY A 50 -4.54 -1.10 -28.49
CA GLY A 50 -3.17 -1.25 -28.97
C GLY A 50 -2.26 -1.96 -27.98
N ILE A 51 -1.21 -2.61 -28.49
CA ILE A 51 -0.28 -3.42 -27.68
C ILE A 51 0.41 -2.57 -26.61
N ILE A 52 0.87 -1.37 -26.94
CA ILE A 52 1.55 -0.46 -25.99
C ILE A 52 0.61 -0.09 -24.83
N LYS A 53 -0.66 0.25 -25.14
CA LYS A 53 -1.66 0.61 -24.12
C LYS A 53 -2.04 -0.59 -23.26
N GLY A 54 -2.14 -1.79 -23.86
CA GLY A 54 -2.33 -3.05 -23.13
C GLY A 54 -1.21 -3.32 -22.12
N VAL A 55 0.05 -3.24 -22.55
CA VAL A 55 1.21 -3.46 -21.65
C VAL A 55 1.24 -2.43 -20.52
N LEU A 56 1.03 -1.14 -20.80
CA LEU A 56 0.96 -0.10 -19.78
C LEU A 56 -0.16 -0.36 -18.75
N SER A 57 -1.32 -0.84 -19.19
CA SER A 57 -2.44 -1.16 -18.30
C SER A 57 -2.12 -2.33 -17.35
N ILE A 58 -1.38 -3.35 -17.80
CA ILE A 58 -0.91 -4.45 -16.93
C ILE A 58 0.06 -3.91 -15.87
N VAL A 59 1.00 -3.05 -16.27
CA VAL A 59 1.97 -2.46 -15.34
C VAL A 59 1.26 -1.65 -14.26
N LEU A 60 0.30 -0.81 -14.65
CA LEU A 60 -0.53 -0.03 -13.71
C LEU A 60 -1.33 -0.93 -12.76
N LEU A 61 -1.92 -2.02 -13.27
CA LEU A 61 -2.64 -2.99 -12.43
C LEU A 61 -1.71 -3.65 -11.40
N GLY A 62 -0.51 -4.05 -11.82
CA GLY A 62 0.49 -4.62 -10.91
C GLY A 62 0.90 -3.63 -9.82
N ILE A 63 1.14 -2.36 -10.17
CA ILE A 63 1.46 -1.29 -9.21
C ILE A 63 0.32 -1.08 -8.20
N GLN A 64 -0.92 -0.99 -8.67
CA GLN A 64 -2.09 -0.81 -7.79
C GLN A 64 -2.25 -2.00 -6.83
N PHE A 65 -2.07 -3.22 -7.35
CA PHE A 65 -2.14 -4.43 -6.53
C PHE A 65 -1.05 -4.45 -5.44
N MET A 66 0.19 -4.08 -5.79
CA MET A 66 1.30 -4.00 -4.83
C MET A 66 1.07 -2.92 -3.77
N SER A 67 0.46 -1.79 -4.13
CA SER A 67 0.06 -0.75 -3.19
C SER A 67 -0.95 -1.31 -2.16
N ALA A 68 -2.02 -1.97 -2.64
CA ALA A 68 -3.02 -2.60 -1.77
C ALA A 68 -2.40 -3.65 -0.83
N LEU A 69 -1.44 -4.44 -1.34
CA LEU A 69 -0.70 -5.42 -0.55
C LEU A 69 0.18 -4.78 0.54
N GLY A 70 0.81 -3.65 0.26
CA GLY A 70 1.56 -2.87 1.26
C GLY A 70 0.66 -2.43 2.41
N LEU A 71 -0.54 -1.91 2.08
CA LEU A 71 -1.51 -1.44 3.06
C LEU A 71 -2.14 -2.60 3.86
N PHE A 72 -2.39 -3.75 3.23
CA PHE A 72 -2.80 -4.98 3.91
C PHE A 72 -1.72 -5.47 4.89
N THR A 73 -0.45 -5.44 4.47
CA THR A 73 0.69 -5.84 5.30
C THR A 73 0.82 -4.94 6.51
N PHE A 74 0.75 -3.62 6.32
CA PHE A 74 0.72 -2.66 7.44
C PHE A 74 -0.41 -2.99 8.41
N SER A 75 -1.61 -3.17 7.90
CA SER A 75 -2.80 -3.29 8.72
C SER A 75 -2.85 -4.59 9.53
N SER A 76 -2.51 -5.71 8.89
CA SER A 76 -2.42 -7.02 9.55
C SER A 76 -1.32 -7.05 10.60
N LYS A 77 -0.12 -6.53 10.28
CA LYS A 77 1.03 -6.58 11.18
C LYS A 77 0.91 -5.62 12.36
N VAL A 78 0.31 -4.44 12.19
CA VAL A 78 -0.05 -3.56 13.32
C VAL A 78 -0.97 -4.29 14.29
N LYS A 79 -2.01 -4.97 13.78
CA LYS A 79 -2.96 -5.69 14.64
C LYS A 79 -2.24 -6.77 15.47
N HIS A 80 -1.37 -7.55 14.84
CA HIS A 80 -0.55 -8.55 15.55
C HIS A 80 0.40 -7.95 16.59
N ALA A 81 1.03 -6.82 16.29
CA ALA A 81 1.94 -6.14 17.22
C ALA A 81 1.20 -5.56 18.43
N LEU A 82 0.01 -4.96 18.23
CA LEU A 82 -0.79 -4.37 19.31
C LEU A 82 -1.44 -5.41 20.23
N GLU A 83 -1.70 -6.62 19.74
CA GLU A 83 -2.18 -7.73 20.56
C GLU A 83 -1.07 -8.37 21.42
N GLY A 84 0.14 -7.79 21.43
CA GLY A 84 1.27 -8.26 22.23
C GLY A 84 1.85 -9.60 21.78
N ARG A 85 1.49 -10.07 20.57
CA ARG A 85 1.93 -11.38 20.08
C ARG A 85 3.37 -11.37 19.55
N ASP A 86 3.88 -10.21 19.10
CA ASP A 86 5.22 -10.10 18.53
C ASP A 86 5.68 -8.64 18.35
N ASN A 87 6.74 -8.22 19.05
CA ASN A 87 7.32 -6.87 18.92
C ASN A 87 8.08 -6.66 17.61
N SER A 88 8.53 -7.74 16.94
CA SER A 88 9.22 -7.64 15.65
C SER A 88 8.27 -7.34 14.49
N SER A 89 6.97 -7.56 14.70
CA SER A 89 5.92 -7.34 13.69
C SER A 89 5.70 -5.86 13.34
N ILE A 90 6.16 -4.93 14.19
CA ILE A 90 5.91 -3.50 13.96
C ILE A 90 6.80 -2.91 12.86
N ASP A 91 8.05 -3.37 12.74
CA ASP A 91 8.96 -2.97 11.67
C ASP A 91 8.40 -3.40 10.31
N VAL A 92 7.94 -4.66 10.24
CA VAL A 92 7.29 -5.21 9.04
C VAL A 92 6.02 -4.43 8.69
N ALA A 93 5.26 -3.99 9.70
CA ALA A 93 4.08 -3.18 9.48
C ALA A 93 4.43 -1.84 8.80
N PHE A 94 5.40 -1.11 9.35
CA PHE A 94 5.85 0.16 8.78
C PHE A 94 6.51 0.00 7.41
N LYS A 95 7.22 -1.11 7.16
CA LYS A 95 7.69 -1.48 5.82
C LYS A 95 6.54 -1.66 4.83
N GLY A 96 5.43 -2.26 5.26
CA GLY A 96 4.20 -2.34 4.45
C GLY A 96 3.65 -0.95 4.11
N MET A 97 3.61 -0.04 5.08
CA MET A 97 3.16 1.35 4.88
C MET A 97 4.07 2.11 3.91
N MET A 98 5.40 1.94 4.03
CA MET A 98 6.36 2.51 3.07
C MET A 98 6.15 1.96 1.67
N THR A 99 5.89 0.66 1.55
CA THR A 99 5.61 -0.01 0.28
C THR A 99 4.37 0.60 -0.38
N TYR A 100 3.29 0.80 0.38
CA TYR A 100 2.09 1.46 -0.10
C TYR A 100 2.37 2.85 -0.70
N PHE A 101 3.07 3.72 0.04
CA PHE A 101 3.41 5.07 -0.45
C PHE A 101 4.31 5.04 -1.69
N LEU A 102 5.30 4.16 -1.73
CA LEU A 102 6.17 3.99 -2.88
C LEU A 102 5.36 3.64 -4.14
N PHE A 103 4.49 2.64 -4.06
CA PHE A 103 3.71 2.21 -5.22
C PHE A 103 2.63 3.23 -5.62
N ILE A 104 2.06 4.00 -4.67
CA ILE A 104 1.19 5.13 -5.02
C ILE A 104 1.96 6.20 -5.80
N LEU A 105 3.16 6.58 -5.37
CA LEU A 105 3.97 7.57 -6.07
C LEU A 105 4.35 7.10 -7.47
N ILE A 106 4.75 5.82 -7.61
CA ILE A 106 5.00 5.23 -8.93
C ILE A 106 3.72 5.26 -9.78
N SER A 107 2.56 4.92 -9.22
CA SER A 107 1.28 4.97 -9.92
C SER A 107 0.95 6.39 -10.42
N MET A 108 1.21 7.41 -9.61
CA MET A 108 1.02 8.81 -10.01
C MET A 108 1.93 9.20 -11.18
N CYS A 109 3.21 8.84 -11.12
CA CYS A 109 4.16 9.11 -12.21
C CYS A 109 3.77 8.41 -13.52
N VAL A 110 3.43 7.12 -13.45
CA VAL A 110 3.02 6.36 -14.65
C VAL A 110 1.73 6.92 -15.22
N SER A 111 0.75 7.27 -14.37
CA SER A 111 -0.51 7.86 -14.82
C SER A 111 -0.29 9.21 -15.50
N PHE A 112 0.60 10.05 -14.94
CA PHE A 112 0.98 11.33 -15.53
C PHE A 112 1.60 11.15 -16.92
N ILE A 113 2.55 10.23 -17.07
CA ILE A 113 3.17 9.93 -18.37
C ILE A 113 2.12 9.40 -19.36
N SER A 114 1.25 8.48 -18.92
CA SER A 114 0.21 7.90 -19.79
C SER A 114 -0.80 8.92 -20.31
N ALA A 115 -0.98 10.07 -19.65
CA ALA A 115 -1.88 11.12 -20.12
C ALA A 115 -1.40 11.78 -21.43
N PHE A 116 -0.13 11.62 -21.80
CA PHE A 116 0.46 12.21 -23.00
C PHE A 116 0.59 11.23 -24.19
N PHE A 117 0.13 9.97 -24.07
CA PHE A 117 0.20 8.92 -25.11
C PHE A 117 -1.14 8.18 -25.31
#